data_AF-A0A2B1IS31-F1
#
_entry.id   AF-A0A2B1IS31-F1
#
_cell.length_a   1.000
_cell.length_b   1.000
_cell.length_c   1.000
_cell.angle_alpha   90.00
_cell.angle_beta   90.00
_cell.angle_gamma   90.00
#
_symmetry.space_group_name_H-M   'P 1'
#
loop_
_entity.id
_entity.type
_entity.pdbx_description
1 polymer ?
#
loop_
_entity_poly.entity_id
_entity_poly.type
_entity_poly.pdbx_seq_one_letter_code
_entity_poly.pdbx_strand_id
1 'polypeptide(L)'
;MVITNRRKGSYIMNEMEHIINCCGYDDELFRTYITCLLQLKKCSETFQQIQIELRNDYLIRGICEREVDEVVRGSKEYEIHFLPKALHWNFLRENPHLIEKVCEDFFAFEALHLTEIEWREVINCAVNK
;
A
#
# COMPACT_ATOMS: atom_id res chain seq x y z
N MET A 1 -12.42 -21.50 -20.63
CA MET A 1 -12.10 -20.26 -21.38
C MET A 1 -11.07 -19.50 -20.57
N VAL A 2 -9.81 -19.53 -21.00
CA VAL A 2 -8.70 -18.85 -20.32
C VAL A 2 -8.74 -17.39 -20.75
N ILE A 3 -9.01 -16.48 -19.81
CA ILE A 3 -8.78 -15.05 -20.01
C ILE A 3 -7.64 -14.64 -19.09
N THR A 4 -6.43 -14.89 -19.55
CA THR A 4 -5.25 -14.16 -19.10
C THR A 4 -5.09 -12.95 -20.02
N ASN A 5 -5.26 -11.73 -19.52
CA ASN A 5 -4.32 -10.66 -19.86
C ASN A 5 -4.40 -9.47 -18.89
N ARG A 6 -3.32 -9.38 -18.14
CA ARG A 6 -2.95 -8.47 -17.07
C ARG A 6 -2.52 -7.12 -17.68
N ARG A 7 -3.45 -6.17 -17.87
CA ARG A 7 -3.08 -4.75 -18.10
C ARG A 7 -2.84 -4.03 -16.77
N LYS A 8 -1.86 -4.47 -15.97
CA LYS A 8 -1.41 -3.75 -14.76
C LYS A 8 -0.15 -2.89 -14.99
N GLY A 9 0.52 -3.01 -16.15
CA GLY A 9 1.81 -2.34 -16.41
C GLY A 9 1.72 -0.85 -16.77
N SER A 10 0.67 -0.41 -17.47
CA SER A 10 0.59 0.95 -18.01
C SER A 10 0.41 2.05 -16.95
N TYR A 11 -0.21 1.73 -15.81
CA TYR A 11 -0.51 2.72 -14.77
C TYR A 11 0.66 2.94 -13.82
N ILE A 12 1.39 1.86 -13.47
CA ILE A 12 2.55 1.89 -12.56
C ILE A 12 3.72 2.66 -13.20
N MET A 13 3.97 2.45 -14.50
CA MET A 13 5.02 3.19 -15.21
C MET A 13 4.77 4.71 -15.22
N ASN A 14 3.50 5.13 -15.35
CA ASN A 14 3.17 6.56 -15.37
C ASN A 14 3.32 7.20 -13.98
N GLU A 15 2.98 6.48 -12.90
CA GLU A 15 3.19 6.98 -11.53
C GLU A 15 4.65 7.06 -11.14
N MET A 16 5.45 6.06 -11.53
CA MET A 16 6.90 6.08 -11.33
C MET A 16 7.54 7.29 -12.03
N GLU A 17 7.26 7.48 -13.32
CA GLU A 17 7.78 8.63 -14.08
C GLU A 17 7.34 9.96 -13.46
N HIS A 18 6.10 10.06 -12.98
CA HIS A 18 5.63 11.27 -12.32
C HIS A 18 6.42 11.56 -11.03
N ILE A 19 6.63 10.56 -10.18
CA ILE A 19 7.36 10.72 -8.92
C ILE A 19 8.83 11.06 -9.18
N ILE A 20 9.48 10.38 -10.13
CA ILE A 20 10.87 10.67 -10.54
C ILE A 20 11.00 12.12 -11.01
N ASN A 21 10.09 12.58 -11.88
CA ASN A 21 10.10 13.97 -12.36
C ASN A 21 9.79 14.99 -11.26
N CYS A 22 8.95 14.63 -10.28
CA CYS A 22 8.55 15.48 -9.16
C CYS A 22 9.71 15.69 -8.17
N CYS A 23 10.45 14.62 -7.87
CA CYS A 23 11.53 14.62 -6.89
C CYS A 23 12.91 14.93 -7.49
N GLY A 24 13.08 14.76 -8.81
CA GLY A 24 14.36 14.98 -9.49
C GLY A 24 15.42 13.91 -9.21
N TYR A 25 15.01 12.76 -8.66
CA TYR A 25 15.88 11.61 -8.33
C TYR A 25 15.58 10.43 -9.25
N ASP A 26 16.63 9.88 -9.88
CA ASP A 26 16.52 8.76 -10.80
C ASP A 26 17.71 7.78 -10.68
N ASP A 27 17.74 7.04 -9.56
CA ASP A 27 18.65 5.90 -9.37
C ASP A 27 17.88 4.58 -9.16
N GLU A 28 18.57 3.46 -9.32
CA GLU A 28 17.97 2.12 -9.29
C GLU A 28 17.40 1.75 -7.92
N LEU A 29 18.06 2.16 -6.83
CA LEU A 29 17.59 1.90 -5.48
C LEU A 29 16.31 2.72 -5.23
N PHE A 30 16.31 4.01 -5.60
CA PHE A 30 15.13 4.86 -5.51
C PHE A 30 13.95 4.28 -6.31
N ARG A 31 14.17 3.85 -7.56
CA ARG A 31 13.12 3.18 -8.37
C ARG A 31 12.56 1.94 -7.69
N THR A 32 13.41 1.18 -6.99
CA THR A 32 13.00 -0.01 -6.22
C THR A 32 12.10 0.37 -5.05
N TYR A 33 12.46 1.42 -4.30
CA TYR A 33 11.63 2.00 -3.25
C TYR A 33 10.28 2.49 -3.77
N ILE A 34 10.27 3.28 -4.86
CA ILE A 34 9.03 3.78 -5.45
C ILE A 34 8.14 2.62 -5.90
N THR A 35 8.72 1.59 -6.53
CA THR A 35 7.96 0.39 -6.92
C THR A 35 7.32 -0.28 -5.71
N CYS A 36 8.07 -0.47 -4.63
CA CYS A 36 7.58 -1.06 -3.39
C CYS A 36 6.43 -0.23 -2.81
N LEU A 37 6.59 1.09 -2.69
CA LEU A 37 5.57 2.00 -2.16
C LEU A 37 4.28 1.98 -2.98
N LEU A 38 4.37 1.97 -4.31
CA LEU A 38 3.20 1.88 -5.19
C LEU A 38 2.49 0.52 -5.07
N GLN A 39 3.24 -0.57 -4.89
CA GLN A 39 2.67 -1.88 -4.62
C GLN A 39 1.99 -1.92 -3.25
N LEU A 40 2.63 -1.38 -2.20
CA LEU A 40 2.06 -1.28 -0.86
C LEU A 40 0.78 -0.44 -0.84
N LYS A 41 0.76 0.69 -1.56
CA LYS A 41 -0.44 1.50 -1.75
C LYS A 41 -1.60 0.65 -2.26
N LYS A 42 -1.38 -0.07 -3.34
CA LYS A 42 -2.38 -0.95 -3.95
C LYS A 42 -2.82 -2.09 -3.05
N CYS A 43 -1.88 -2.72 -2.36
CA CYS A 43 -2.16 -3.80 -1.40
C CYS A 43 -3.00 -3.28 -0.23
N SER A 44 -2.66 -2.10 0.30
CA SER A 44 -3.41 -1.44 1.37
C SER A 44 -4.83 -1.08 0.94
N GLU A 45 -5.01 -0.53 -0.26
CA GLU A 45 -6.35 -0.23 -0.81
C GLU A 45 -7.18 -1.50 -0.99
N THR A 46 -6.57 -2.56 -1.53
CA THR A 46 -7.25 -3.86 -1.73
C THR A 46 -7.66 -4.46 -0.38
N PHE A 47 -6.78 -4.42 0.62
CA PHE A 47 -7.08 -4.93 1.95
C PHE A 47 -8.24 -4.15 2.60
N GLN A 48 -8.24 -2.82 2.53
CA GLN A 48 -9.33 -1.99 3.03
C GLN A 48 -10.67 -2.31 2.35
N GLN A 49 -10.66 -2.50 1.02
CA GLN A 49 -11.85 -2.89 0.27
C GLN A 49 -12.41 -4.23 0.75
N ILE A 50 -11.54 -5.23 0.94
CA ILE A 50 -11.93 -6.55 1.44
C ILE A 50 -12.54 -6.47 2.85
N GLN A 51 -11.97 -5.65 3.74
CA GLN A 51 -12.53 -5.41 5.07
C GLN A 51 -13.95 -4.83 5.00
N ILE A 52 -14.18 -3.85 4.12
CA ILE A 52 -15.49 -3.23 3.92
C ILE A 52 -16.49 -4.26 3.37
N GLU A 53 -16.09 -5.05 2.37
CA GLU A 53 -16.93 -6.08 1.76
C GLU A 53 -17.33 -7.16 2.76
N LEU A 54 -16.38 -7.70 3.53
CA LEU A 54 -16.64 -8.65 4.61
C LEU A 54 -17.58 -8.06 5.66
N ARG A 55 -17.30 -6.83 6.12
CA ARG A 55 -18.14 -6.18 7.14
C ARG A 55 -19.58 -6.06 6.64
N ASN A 56 -19.78 -5.57 5.42
CA ASN A 56 -21.11 -5.40 4.84
C ASN A 56 -21.84 -6.74 4.65
N ASP A 57 -21.15 -7.78 4.18
CA ASP A 57 -21.72 -9.12 4.02
C ASP A 57 -22.18 -9.69 5.39
N TYR A 58 -21.37 -9.56 6.44
CA TYR A 58 -21.76 -10.00 7.78
C TYR A 58 -22.93 -9.20 8.38
N LEU A 59 -22.98 -7.87 8.16
CA LEU A 59 -24.11 -7.04 8.60
C LEU A 59 -25.41 -7.45 7.89
N ILE A 60 -25.37 -7.70 6.57
CA ILE A 60 -26.53 -8.17 5.79
C ILE A 60 -27.02 -9.54 6.29
N ARG A 61 -26.09 -10.41 6.73
CA ARG A 61 -26.41 -11.70 7.35
C ARG A 61 -26.97 -11.59 8.77
N GLY A 62 -27.08 -10.38 9.32
CA GLY A 62 -27.69 -10.10 10.61
C GLY A 62 -26.72 -10.07 11.80
N ILE A 63 -25.40 -10.08 11.55
CA ILE A 63 -24.42 -9.82 12.62
C ILE A 63 -24.57 -8.36 13.07
N CYS A 64 -24.55 -8.12 14.37
CA CYS A 64 -24.72 -6.76 14.89
C CYS A 64 -23.44 -5.93 14.74
N GLU A 65 -23.58 -4.60 14.62
CA GLU A 65 -22.46 -3.66 14.49
C GLU A 65 -21.42 -3.75 15.61
N ARG A 66 -21.81 -4.25 16.79
CA ARG A 66 -20.89 -4.39 17.94
C ARG A 66 -19.93 -5.56 17.79
N GLU A 67 -20.31 -6.59 17.03
CA GLU A 67 -19.58 -7.85 16.92
C GLU A 67 -18.92 -8.02 15.54
N VAL A 68 -19.41 -7.30 14.53
CA VAL A 68 -19.00 -7.50 13.13
C VAL A 68 -17.49 -7.40 12.92
N ASP A 69 -16.82 -6.46 13.60
CA ASP A 69 -15.38 -6.26 13.44
C ASP A 69 -14.55 -7.44 13.96
N GLU A 70 -15.01 -8.12 15.01
CA GLU A 70 -14.35 -9.32 15.53
C GLU A 70 -14.58 -10.51 14.59
N VAL A 71 -15.79 -10.64 14.06
CA VAL A 71 -16.15 -11.69 13.09
C VAL A 71 -15.35 -11.54 11.80
N VAL A 72 -15.22 -10.31 11.28
CA VAL A 72 -14.40 -10.00 10.10
C VAL A 72 -12.95 -10.44 10.32
N ARG A 73 -12.34 -10.07 11.45
CA ARG A 73 -10.95 -10.42 11.79
C ARG A 73 -10.73 -11.93 11.96
N GLY A 74 -11.76 -12.66 12.37
CA GLY A 74 -11.73 -14.12 12.49
C GLY A 74 -12.02 -14.87 11.19
N SER A 75 -12.33 -14.16 10.09
CA SER A 75 -12.65 -14.79 8.81
C SER A 75 -11.39 -15.26 8.06
N LYS A 76 -11.51 -16.39 7.37
CA LYS A 76 -10.42 -16.91 6.52
C LYS A 76 -10.03 -15.94 5.40
N GLU A 77 -11.01 -15.23 4.85
CA GLU A 77 -10.77 -14.25 3.77
C GLU A 77 -9.94 -13.07 4.29
N TYR A 78 -10.22 -12.58 5.50
CA TYR A 78 -9.42 -11.55 6.15
C TYR A 78 -7.98 -12.02 6.39
N GLU A 79 -7.79 -13.25 6.86
CA GLU A 79 -6.47 -13.83 7.12
C GLU A 79 -5.61 -13.95 5.85
N ILE A 80 -6.19 -14.41 4.73
CA ILE A 80 -5.50 -14.53 3.44
C ILE A 80 -4.98 -13.18 2.95
N HIS A 81 -5.73 -12.12 3.21
CA HIS A 81 -5.43 -10.78 2.75
C HIS A 81 -4.75 -9.90 3.80
N PHE A 82 -4.43 -10.46 4.97
CA PHE A 82 -3.94 -9.71 6.10
C PHE A 82 -2.70 -8.88 5.73
N LEU A 83 -2.79 -7.57 6.02
CA LEU A 83 -1.69 -6.64 5.87
C LEU A 83 -1.35 -6.03 7.24
N PRO A 84 -0.10 -6.17 7.72
CA PRO A 84 0.35 -5.52 8.94
C PRO A 84 0.17 -3.99 8.88
N LYS A 85 -0.20 -3.37 10.01
CA LYS A 85 -0.43 -1.92 10.11
C LYS A 85 0.75 -1.09 9.60
N ALA A 86 1.99 -1.52 9.88
CA ALA A 86 3.20 -0.84 9.42
C ALA A 86 3.31 -0.73 7.89
N LEU A 87 2.63 -1.62 7.16
CA LEU A 87 2.60 -1.66 5.70
C LEU A 87 1.37 -0.96 5.11
N HIS A 88 0.48 -0.41 5.94
CA HIS A 88 -0.68 0.32 5.45
C HIS A 88 -0.24 1.67 4.86
N TRP A 89 -0.76 2.01 3.69
CA TRP A 89 -0.39 3.25 2.99
C TRP A 89 -0.67 4.49 3.81
N ASN A 90 -1.82 4.55 4.49
CA ASN A 90 -2.17 5.68 5.34
C ASN A 90 -1.21 5.82 6.53
N PHE A 91 -0.75 4.70 7.10
CA PHE A 91 0.22 4.71 8.18
C PHE A 91 1.58 5.26 7.71
N LEU A 92 2.07 4.81 6.56
CA LEU A 92 3.31 5.31 5.97
C LEU A 92 3.21 6.80 5.59
N ARG A 93 2.08 7.21 5.02
CA ARG A 93 1.81 8.62 4.68
C ARG A 93 1.85 9.53 5.91
N GLU A 94 1.32 9.07 7.03
CA GLU A 94 1.33 9.81 8.30
C GLU A 94 2.69 9.77 9.00
N ASN A 95 3.54 8.79 8.66
CA ASN A 95 4.85 8.58 9.28
C ASN A 95 5.97 8.40 8.22
N PRO A 96 6.29 9.42 7.40
CA PRO A 96 7.28 9.30 6.33
C PRO A 96 8.67 8.86 6.80
N HIS A 97 9.07 9.26 8.02
CA HIS A 97 10.34 8.89 8.64
C HIS A 97 10.49 7.37 8.89
N LEU A 98 9.41 6.60 8.82
CA LEU A 98 9.44 5.14 8.98
C LEU A 98 9.60 4.39 7.65
N ILE A 99 9.56 5.06 6.50
CA ILE A 99 9.58 4.38 5.20
C ILE A 99 10.84 3.55 5.02
N GLU A 100 12.02 4.13 5.24
CA GLU A 100 13.28 3.38 5.09
C GLU A 100 13.34 2.20 6.04
N LYS A 101 13.01 2.42 7.31
CA LYS A 101 12.98 1.35 8.30
C LYS A 101 12.03 0.21 7.91
N VAL A 102 10.84 0.53 7.42
CA VAL A 102 9.89 -0.49 6.94
C VAL A 102 10.45 -1.22 5.73
N CYS A 103 11.09 -0.52 4.81
CA CYS A 103 11.71 -1.14 3.64
C CYS A 103 12.90 -2.05 4.00
N GLU A 104 13.71 -1.64 4.97
CA GLU A 104 14.78 -2.45 5.55
C GLU A 104 14.23 -3.70 6.25
N ASP A 105 13.33 -3.51 7.23
CA ASP A 105 12.83 -4.58 8.11
C ASP A 105 12.00 -5.64 7.33
N PHE A 106 11.19 -5.22 6.36
CA PHE A 106 10.26 -6.12 5.66
C PHE A 106 10.73 -6.59 4.28
N PHE A 107 11.58 -5.82 3.60
CA PHE A 107 12.01 -6.11 2.22
C PHE A 107 13.53 -6.20 2.05
N ALA A 108 14.31 -6.02 3.12
CA ALA A 108 15.78 -6.07 3.11
C ALA A 108 16.41 -5.08 2.11
N PHE A 109 15.83 -3.88 1.98
CA PHE A 109 16.39 -2.83 1.14
C PHE A 109 17.60 -2.17 1.80
N GLU A 110 18.51 -1.65 0.98
CA GLU A 110 19.57 -0.75 1.44
C GLU A 110 18.98 0.65 1.70
N ALA A 111 19.52 1.36 2.70
CA ALA A 111 19.05 2.69 3.07
C ALA A 111 19.30 3.71 1.94
N LEU A 112 18.29 4.53 1.63
CA LEU A 112 18.42 5.66 0.70
C LEU A 112 18.95 6.93 1.38
N HIS A 113 18.86 7.00 2.72
CA HIS A 113 19.24 8.16 3.51
C HIS A 113 18.49 9.46 3.13
N LEU A 114 17.26 9.34 2.62
CA LEU A 114 16.40 10.48 2.37
C LEU A 114 15.90 11.04 3.71
N THR A 115 15.79 12.36 3.76
CA THR A 115 15.20 13.06 4.89
C THR A 115 13.69 12.83 4.96
N GLU A 116 13.08 13.09 6.13
CA GLU A 116 11.62 13.04 6.26
C GLU A 116 10.91 13.97 5.26
N ILE A 117 11.53 15.11 4.94
CA ILE A 117 10.99 16.10 4.00
C ILE A 117 10.96 15.51 2.59
N GLU A 118 12.06 14.90 2.14
CA GLU A 118 12.12 14.24 0.82
C GLU A 118 11.13 13.07 0.72
N TRP A 119 11.01 12.27 1.78
CA TRP A 119 9.99 11.21 1.82
C TRP A 119 8.57 11.76 1.76
N ARG A 120 8.30 12.90 2.41
CA ARG A 120 7.01 13.56 2.36
C ARG A 120 6.71 14.09 0.95
N GLU A 121 7.71 14.61 0.24
CA GLU A 121 7.59 15.01 -1.17
C GLU A 121 7.24 13.81 -2.04
N VAL A 122 8.00 12.71 -1.93
CA VAL A 122 7.73 11.45 -2.65
C VAL A 122 6.28 10.98 -2.44
N ILE A 123 5.83 10.94 -1.19
CA ILE A 123 4.45 10.53 -0.86
C ILE A 123 3.42 11.48 -1.47
N ASN A 124 3.64 12.80 -1.41
CA ASN A 124 2.73 13.78 -1.98
C ASN A 124 2.62 13.61 -3.51
N CYS A 125 3.74 13.38 -4.20
CA CYS A 125 3.74 13.07 -5.63
C CYS A 125 3.00 11.75 -5.93
N ALA A 126 3.06 10.76 -5.02
CA ALA A 126 2.33 9.50 -5.13
C ALA A 126 0.82 9.59 -4.80
N VAL A 127 0.38 10.65 -4.11
CA VAL A 127 -1.03 10.89 -3.74
C VAL A 127 -1.78 11.67 -4.81
N ASN A 128 -1.11 12.63 -5.49
CA ASN A 128 -1.74 13.51 -6.47
C ASN A 128 -2.22 12.75 -7.72
N LYS A 129 -3.54 12.50 -7.78
CA LYS A 129 -4.31 12.20 -9.00
C LYS A 129 -5.71 12.77 -8.90
#